data_AF-A0A920S296-F1
#
_entry.id   AF-A0A920S296-F1
#
_cell.length_a   1.000
_cell.length_b   1.000
_cell.length_c   1.000
_cell.angle_alpha   90.00
_cell.angle_beta   90.00
_cell.angle_gamma   90.00
#
_symmetry.space_group_name_H-M   'P 1'
#
loop_
_entity.id
_entity.type
_entity.pdbx_description
1 polymer ?
#
loop_
_entity_poly.entity_id
_entity_poly.type
_entity_poly.pdbx_seq_one_letter_code
_entity_poly.pdbx_strand_id
1 'polypeptide(L)' 'MASTRYVNNKQNVFDDFIAAAEYLHNQNFQAGRTAIEGRSNGGLLVGARCFRDLIYFGVAFPV' A
#
# COMPACT_ATOMS: atom_id res chain seq x y z
N MET A 1 -2.25 -26.69 18.04
CA MET A 1 -1.65 -27.11 16.75
C MET A 1 -1.21 -25.86 16.00
N ALA A 2 0.08 -25.50 16.11
CA ALA A 2 0.68 -24.40 15.38
C ALA A 2 0.94 -24.84 13.94
N SER A 3 -0.04 -24.60 13.06
CA SER A 3 0.09 -24.90 11.63
C SER A 3 0.54 -23.63 10.90
N THR A 4 1.80 -23.60 10.51
CA THR A 4 2.27 -22.94 9.27
C THR A 4 2.30 -21.40 9.22
N ARG A 5 2.88 -20.72 10.21
CA ARG A 5 3.14 -19.25 10.18
C ARG A 5 4.48 -18.84 9.53
N TYR A 6 4.94 -19.55 8.51
CA TYR A 6 6.23 -19.28 7.85
C TYR A 6 6.16 -19.36 6.32
N VAL A 7 5.09 -18.88 5.64
CA VAL A 7 5.06 -18.84 4.14
C VAL A 7 4.21 -17.71 3.53
N ASN A 8 3.84 -16.62 4.23
CA ASN A 8 2.98 -15.58 3.61
C ASN A 8 3.20 -14.13 4.11
N ASN A 9 4.46 -13.73 4.32
CA ASN A 9 4.79 -12.39 4.86
C ASN A 9 4.67 -11.25 3.85
N LYS A 10 4.34 -11.52 2.58
CA LYS A 10 4.22 -10.47 1.56
C LYS A 10 3.05 -9.53 1.84
N GLN A 11 2.00 -10.03 2.51
CA GLN A 11 0.86 -9.21 2.92
C GLN A 11 1.27 -8.08 3.87
N ASN A 12 2.23 -8.33 4.77
CA ASN A 12 2.74 -7.32 5.71
C ASN A 12 3.28 -6.08 4.97
N VAL A 13 3.92 -6.27 3.81
CA VAL A 13 4.43 -5.15 2.99
C VAL A 13 3.29 -4.26 2.49
N PHE A 14 2.15 -4.86 2.13
CA PHE A 14 0.99 -4.09 1.69
C PHE A 14 0.29 -3.40 2.85
N ASP A 15 0.23 -4.06 4.01
CA ASP A 15 -0.39 -3.52 5.21
C ASP A 15 0.40 -2.33 5.76
N ASP A 16 1.73 -2.44 5.81
CA ASP A 16 2.62 -1.35 6.21
C ASP A 16 2.53 -0.14 5.26
N PHE A 17 2.39 -0.40 3.94
CA PHE A 17 2.23 0.65 2.95
C PHE A 17 0.93 1.44 3.11
N ILE A 18 -0.17 0.75 3.48
CA ILE A 18 -1.44 1.41 3.82
C ILE A 18 -1.34 2.16 5.14
N ALA A 19 -0.74 1.58 6.17
CA ALA A 19 -0.56 2.25 7.46
C ALA A 19 0.24 3.57 7.30
N ALA A 20 1.22 3.60 6.40
CA ALA A 20 1.93 4.83 6.06
C ALA A 20 1.03 5.87 5.38
N ALA A 21 0.16 5.46 4.44
CA ALA A 21 -0.79 6.35 3.79
C ALA A 21 -1.83 6.91 4.79
N GLU A 22 -2.37 6.05 5.66
CA GLU A 22 -3.27 6.41 6.75
C GLU A 22 -2.63 7.42 7.71
N TYR A 23 -1.37 7.18 8.10
CA TYR A 23 -0.62 8.10 8.94
C TYR A 23 -0.50 9.48 8.29
N LEU A 24 -0.12 9.55 7.01
CA LEU A 24 0.03 10.83 6.30
C LEU A 24 -1.31 11.58 6.16
N HIS A 25 -2.40 10.85 5.92
CA HIS A 25 -3.75 11.44 5.86
C HIS A 25 -4.18 11.99 7.22
N ASN A 26 -3.96 11.23 8.30
CA ASN A 26 -4.29 11.64 9.67
C ASN A 26 -3.49 12.86 10.14
N GLN A 27 -2.26 13.00 9.66
CA GLN A 27 -1.42 14.18 9.93
C GLN A 27 -1.77 15.39 9.06
N ASN A 28 -2.86 15.35 8.27
CA ASN A 28 -3.30 16.39 7.34
C ASN A 28 -2.23 16.81 6.30
N PHE A 29 -1.25 15.96 5.99
CA PHE A 29 -0.23 16.29 4.99
C PHE A 29 -0.80 16.39 3.57
N GLN A 30 -1.96 15.79 3.31
CA GLN A 30 -2.80 16.04 2.13
C GLN A 30 -4.09 15.21 2.21
N ALA A 31 -5.20 15.86 2.59
CA ALA A 31 -6.53 15.26 2.52
C ALA A 31 -6.98 15.16 1.04
N GLY A 32 -6.87 13.97 0.45
CA GLY A 32 -7.54 13.62 -0.80
C GLY A 32 -6.71 13.61 -2.09
N ARG A 33 -5.37 13.72 -2.05
CA ARG A 33 -4.51 13.70 -3.26
C ARG A 33 -3.17 12.99 -3.10
N THR A 34 -3.12 11.80 -2.49
CA THR A 34 -1.88 11.02 -2.43
C THR A 34 -1.62 10.30 -3.75
N ALA A 35 -0.42 10.50 -4.31
CA ALA A 35 0.10 9.72 -5.43
C ALA A 35 1.01 8.61 -4.90
N ILE A 36 0.95 7.43 -5.52
CA ILE A 36 1.84 6.31 -5.22
C ILE A 36 2.61 5.89 -6.47
N GLU A 37 3.90 5.63 -6.31
CA GLU A 37 4.81 5.21 -7.38
C GLU A 37 5.64 4.02 -6.90
N GLY A 38 5.86 3.05 -7.79
CA GLY A 38 6.70 1.90 -7.47
C GLY A 38 7.23 1.23 -8.73
N ARG A 39 8.50 0.78 -8.67
CA ARG A 39 9.18 0.10 -9.77
C ARG A 39 9.51 -1.36 -9.43
N SER A 40 9.48 -2.26 -10.41
CA SER A 40 9.82 -3.68 -10.24
C SER A 40 8.90 -4.35 -9.21
N ASN A 41 9.42 -4.89 -8.10
CA ASN A 41 8.57 -5.40 -7.02
C ASN A 41 7.69 -4.32 -6.37
N GLY A 42 8.10 -3.05 -6.46
CA GLY A 42 7.29 -1.90 -6.06
C GLY A 42 6.14 -1.64 -7.03
N GLY A 43 6.30 -1.92 -8.32
CA GLY A 43 5.23 -1.81 -9.32
C GLY A 43 4.14 -2.84 -9.07
N LEU A 44 4.52 -4.07 -8.67
CA LEU A 44 3.58 -5.08 -8.19
C LEU A 44 2.81 -4.60 -6.95
N LEU A 45 3.50 -3.92 -6.01
CA LEU A 45 2.87 -3.37 -4.81
C LEU A 45 1.86 -2.29 -5.15
N VAL A 46 2.25 -1.32 -5.97
CA VAL A 46 1.36 -0.24 -6.42
C VAL A 46 0.18 -0.81 -7.19
N GLY A 47 0.42 -1.73 -8.12
CA GLY A 47 -0.63 -2.40 -8.89
C GLY A 47 -1.61 -3.21 -8.01
N ALA A 48 -1.10 -3.93 -7.00
CA ALA A 48 -1.94 -4.71 -6.09
C ALA A 48 -2.82 -3.84 -5.19
N ARG A 49 -2.33 -2.65 -4.80
CA ARG A 49 -3.03 -1.76 -3.85
C ARG A 49 -3.94 -0.74 -4.54
N CYS A 50 -3.64 -0.33 -5.77
CA CYS A 50 -4.41 0.67 -6.52
C CYS A 50 -5.91 0.34 -6.64
N PHE A 51 -6.30 -0.93 -6.67
CA PHE A 51 -7.71 -1.33 -6.79
C PHE A 51 -8.44 -1.54 -5.46
N ARG A 52 -7.72 -1.88 -4.38
CA ARG A 52 -8.35 -2.21 -3.09
C ARG A 52 -8.54 -1.00 -2.19
N ASP A 53 -7.90 0.14 -2.50
CA ASP A 53 -7.70 1.25 -1.56
C ASP A 53 -7.85 2.62 -2.19
N LEU A 54 -8.83 2.71 -3.06
CA LEU A 54 -9.17 3.93 -3.80
C LEU A 54 -9.45 5.12 -2.88
N ILE A 55 -9.75 4.89 -1.60
CA ILE A 55 -9.96 5.96 -0.61
C ILE A 55 -8.66 6.68 -0.22
N TYR A 56 -7.50 6.00 -0.33
CA TYR A 56 -6.21 6.56 0.07
C TYR A 56 -5.44 7.18 -1.10
N PHE A 57 -5.64 6.71 -2.34
CA PHE A 57 -4.79 7.05 -3.48
C PHE A 57 -5.58 7.68 -4.62
N GLY A 58 -5.15 8.87 -5.05
CA GLY A 58 -5.75 9.58 -6.19
C GLY A 58 -5.06 9.29 -7.52
N VAL A 59 -3.78 8.91 -7.51
CA VAL A 59 -2.99 8.58 -8.70
C VAL A 59 -2.02 7.45 -8.38
N ALA A 60 -1.86 6.49 -9.31
CA ALA A 60 -0.92 5.38 -9.18
C ALA A 60 -0.03 5.25 -10.41
N PHE A 61 1.27 5.12 -10.19
CA PHE A 61 2.31 4.91 -11.21
C PHE A 61 3.02 3.57 -10.95
N PRO A 62 2.44 2.43 -11.42
CA PRO A 62 3.13 1.15 -11.41
C PRO A 62 4.10 1.07 -12.61
N VAL A 63 5.41 1.00 -12.35
CA VAL A 63 6.47 1.04 -13.37
C VAL A 63 7.32 -0.25 -13.40
#